data_AF-A0A6L5FB28-F1
#
_entry.id   AF-A0A6L5FB28-F1
#
_cell.length_a   1.000
_cell.length_b   1.000
_cell.length_c   1.000
_cell.angle_alpha   90.00
_cell.angle_beta   90.00
_cell.angle_gamma   90.00
#
_symmetry.space_group_name_H-M   'P 1'
#
loop_
_entity.id
_entity.type
_entity.pdbx_description
1 polymer ?
#
loop_
_entity_poly.entity_id
_entity_poly.type
_entity_poly.pdbx_seq_one_letter_code
_entity_poly.pdbx_strand_id
1 'polypeptide(L)' 'MATSTATIRVSSETRDLLAEHAERRGLSLAGFVTALAHRVEREQLFEAEREAARLDATNSEVANEESDWGTVLDDGIA' A
#
# COMPACT_ATOMS: atom_id res chain seq x y z
N MET A 1 -17.62 7.89 -24.44
CA MET A 1 -17.38 8.45 -23.09
C MET A 1 -15.99 9.04 -23.08
N ALA A 2 -15.84 10.36 -22.94
CA ALA A 2 -14.53 11.00 -22.86
C ALA A 2 -13.97 10.79 -21.45
N THR A 3 -12.77 10.23 -21.32
CA THR A 3 -12.09 10.08 -20.04
C THR A 3 -11.75 11.47 -19.49
N SER A 4 -12.15 11.75 -18.23
CA SER A 4 -11.80 13.01 -17.58
C SER A 4 -10.29 13.06 -17.32
N THR A 5 -9.63 14.13 -17.76
CA THR A 5 -8.19 14.33 -17.59
C THR A 5 -7.92 15.64 -16.85
N ALA A 6 -6.89 15.65 -16.01
CA ALA A 6 -6.41 16.84 -15.30
C ALA A 6 -4.89 16.99 -15.48
N THR A 7 -4.38 18.22 -15.31
CA THR A 7 -2.94 18.53 -15.41
C THR A 7 -2.38 18.87 -14.04
N ILE A 8 -1.30 18.20 -13.65
CA ILE A 8 -0.55 18.46 -12.41
C ILE A 8 0.71 19.25 -12.78
N ARG A 9 0.99 20.34 -12.06
CA ARG A 9 2.22 21.13 -12.23
C ARG A 9 3.32 20.55 -11.34
N VAL A 10 4.49 20.32 -11.92
CA VAL A 10 5.72 19.85 -11.25
C VAL A 10 6.92 20.61 -11.82
N SER A 11 8.09 20.50 -11.19
CA SER A 11 9.33 21.02 -11.79
C SER A 11 9.66 20.27 -13.09
N SER A 12 10.42 20.89 -13.98
CA SER A 12 10.90 20.24 -15.21
C SER A 12 11.73 19.00 -14.91
N GLU A 13 12.58 19.06 -13.89
CA GLU A 13 13.39 17.95 -13.42
C GLU A 13 12.52 16.77 -12.96
N THR A 14 11.50 17.02 -12.13
CA THR A 14 10.57 15.96 -11.68
C THR A 14 9.82 15.34 -12.86
N ARG A 15 9.35 16.17 -13.82
CA ARG A 15 8.69 15.66 -15.03
C ARG A 15 9.60 14.70 -15.80
N ASP A 16 10.86 15.08 -15.98
CA ASP A 16 11.83 14.30 -16.77
C ASP A 16 12.17 12.97 -16.08
N LEU A 17 12.35 12.98 -14.76
CA LEU A 17 12.52 11.76 -13.96
C LEU A 17 11.29 10.83 -14.05
N LEU A 18 10.07 11.38 -13.95
CA LEU A 18 8.85 10.60 -14.09
C LEU A 18 8.71 9.99 -15.50
N ALA A 19 9.09 10.75 -16.54
CA ALA A 19 9.06 10.28 -17.92
C ALA A 19 10.04 9.12 -18.15
N GLU A 20 11.29 9.26 -17.67
CA GLU A 20 12.30 8.21 -17.77
C GLU A 20 11.87 6.93 -17.03
N HIS A 21 11.26 7.07 -15.85
CA HIS A 21 10.75 5.93 -15.10
C HIS A 21 9.53 5.26 -15.74
N ALA A 22 8.67 6.03 -16.41
CA ALA A 22 7.52 5.51 -17.15
C ALA A 22 7.99 4.72 -18.37
N GLU A 23 8.93 5.28 -19.14
CA GLU A 23 9.51 4.64 -20.32
C GLU A 23 10.20 3.32 -19.99
N ARG A 24 11.03 3.29 -18.94
CA ARG A 24 11.68 2.06 -18.46
C ARG A 24 10.71 0.94 -18.09
N ARG A 25 9.45 1.28 -17.80
CA ARG A 25 8.40 0.33 -17.42
C ARG A 25 7.40 0.06 -18.55
N GLY A 26 7.59 0.67 -19.73
CA GLY A 26 6.67 0.57 -20.86
C GLY A 26 5.29 1.18 -20.55
N LEU A 27 5.23 2.16 -19.65
CA LEU A 27 3.98 2.83 -19.25
C LEU A 27 3.91 4.23 -19.84
N SER A 28 2.69 4.72 -20.07
CA SER A 28 2.48 6.16 -20.25
C SER A 28 2.76 6.90 -18.95
N LEU A 29 3.09 8.20 -19.04
CA LEU A 29 3.33 9.02 -17.85
C LEU A 29 2.13 9.00 -16.89
N ALA A 30 0.91 9.12 -17.42
CA ALA A 30 -0.31 9.03 -16.63
C ALA A 30 -0.46 7.65 -15.96
N GLY A 31 -0.22 6.56 -16.71
CA GLY A 31 -0.27 5.20 -16.17
C GLY A 31 0.77 4.97 -15.08
N PHE A 32 1.96 5.55 -15.22
CA PHE A 32 2.99 5.47 -14.20
C PHE A 32 2.61 6.24 -12.92
N VAL A 33 2.02 7.45 -13.06
CA VAL A 33 1.51 8.22 -11.91
C VAL A 33 0.38 7.47 -11.19
N THR A 34 -0.55 6.84 -11.93
CA THR A 34 -1.58 5.98 -11.34
C THR A 34 -0.98 4.79 -10.59
N ALA A 35 0.02 4.12 -11.16
CA ALA A 35 0.70 3.01 -10.50
C ALA A 35 1.42 3.44 -9.22
N LEU A 36 2.04 4.63 -9.22
CA LEU A 36 2.64 5.21 -8.02
C LEU A 36 1.59 5.53 -6.95
N ALA A 37 0.45 6.09 -7.32
CA ALA A 37 -0.63 6.39 -6.37
C ALA A 37 -1.12 5.13 -5.65
N HIS A 38 -1.38 4.04 -6.38
CA HIS A 38 -1.75 2.75 -5.78
C HIS A 38 -0.64 2.14 -4.92
N ARG A 39 0.62 2.38 -5.27
CA ARG A 39 1.73 1.95 -4.43
C ARG A 39 1.74 2.69 -3.10
N VAL A 40 1.60 4.01 -3.13
CA VAL A 40 1.55 4.86 -1.92
C VAL A 40 0.36 4.48 -1.05
N GLU A 41 -0.82 4.25 -1.64
CA GLU A 41 -2.02 3.80 -0.93
C GLU A 41 -1.78 2.48 -0.17
N ARG A 42 -1.17 1.49 -0.84
CA ARG A 42 -0.80 0.23 -0.17
C ARG A 42 0.25 0.40 0.90
N GLU A 43 1.26 1.25 0.66
CA GLU A 43 2.31 1.52 1.66
C GLU A 43 1.72 2.16 2.93
N GLN A 44 0.77 3.09 2.77
CA GLN A 44 0.03 3.70 3.88
C GLN A 44 -0.85 2.69 4.61
N LEU A 45 -1.54 1.81 3.88
CA LEU A 45 -2.31 0.72 4.49
C LEU A 45 -1.42 -0.16 5.36
N PHE A 46 -0.28 -0.63 4.82
CA PHE A 46 0.64 -1.46 5.59
C PHE A 46 1.30 -0.71 6.76
N GLU A 47 1.47 0.61 6.66
CA GLU A 47 1.95 1.41 7.78
C GLU A 47 0.93 1.49 8.90
N ALA A 48 -0.35 1.68 8.57
CA ALA A 48 -1.44 1.65 9.52
C ALA A 48 -1.56 0.27 10.21
N GLU A 49 -1.49 -0.82 9.45
CA GLU A 49 -1.51 -2.19 10.00
C GLU A 49 -0.35 -2.46 10.95
N ARG A 50 0.87 -2.04 10.57
CA ARG A 50 2.04 -2.20 11.46
C ARG A 50 1.88 -1.41 12.75
N GLU A 51 1.28 -0.23 12.69
CA GLU A 51 1.04 0.56 13.89
C GLU A 51 -0.05 -0.03 14.77
N ALA A 52 -1.15 -0.50 14.17
CA ALA A 52 -2.20 -1.23 14.87
C ALA A 52 -1.62 -2.45 15.59
N ALA A 53 -0.84 -3.28 14.89
CA ALA A 53 -0.19 -4.46 15.48
C ALA A 53 0.75 -4.11 16.65
N ARG A 54 1.45 -2.96 16.60
CA ARG A 54 2.27 -2.49 17.73
C ARG A 54 1.44 -2.09 18.93
N LEU A 55 0.33 -1.39 18.70
CA LEU A 55 -0.59 -0.99 19.78
C LEU A 55 -1.23 -2.23 20.41
N ASP A 56 -1.70 -3.16 19.57
CA ASP A 56 -2.31 -4.43 19.97
C ASP A 56 -1.36 -5.32 20.76
N ALA A 57 -0.08 -5.36 20.41
CA ALA A 57 0.94 -6.11 21.17
C ALA A 57 1.09 -5.61 22.62
N THR A 58 0.70 -4.36 22.91
CA THR A 58 0.71 -3.82 24.28
C THR A 58 -0.65 -3.93 24.98
N ASN A 59 -1.68 -4.40 24.28
CA ASN A 59 -3.03 -4.57 24.80
C ASN A 59 -3.27 -6.01 25.27
N SER A 60 -3.50 -6.17 26.57
CA SER A 60 -3.74 -7.49 27.18
C SER A 60 -5.04 -8.15 26.72
N GLU A 61 -6.07 -7.40 26.32
CA GLU A 61 -7.31 -7.98 25.81
C GLU A 61 -7.09 -8.65 24.46
N VAL A 62 -6.33 -7.99 23.56
CA VAL A 62 -5.97 -8.54 22.25
C VAL A 62 -5.03 -9.74 22.41
N ALA A 63 -4.07 -9.68 23.34
CA ALA A 63 -3.19 -10.81 23.63
C ALA A 63 -3.96 -12.06 24.13
N ASN A 64 -5.00 -11.85 24.93
CA ASN A 64 -5.88 -12.95 25.37
C ASN A 64 -6.69 -13.50 24.20
N GLU A 65 -7.25 -12.64 23.35
CA GLU A 65 -7.97 -13.06 22.15
C GLU A 65 -7.08 -13.86 21.18
N GLU A 66 -5.84 -13.42 20.94
CA GLU A 66 -4.85 -14.13 20.11
C GLU A 66 -4.54 -15.52 20.70
N SER A 67 -4.44 -15.64 22.03
CA SER A 67 -4.26 -16.92 22.71
C SER A 67 -5.46 -17.84 22.54
N ASP A 68 -6.67 -17.30 22.57
CA ASP A 68 -7.90 -18.06 22.33
C ASP A 68 -7.95 -18.57 20.89
N TRP A 69 -7.58 -17.75 19.90
CA TRP A 69 -7.42 -18.18 18.51
C TRP A 69 -6.31 -19.22 18.31
N GLY A 70 -5.26 -19.17 19.14
CA GLY A 70 -4.19 -20.17 19.14
C GLY A 70 -4.69 -21.60 19.44
N THR A 71 -5.83 -21.75 20.13
CA THR A 71 -6.36 -23.07 20.49
C THR A 71 -6.84 -23.91 19.30
N VAL A 72 -7.17 -23.26 18.17
CA VAL A 72 -7.64 -23.92 16.94
C VAL A 72 -6.54 -24.06 15.88
N LEU A 73 -5.28 -23.77 16.22
CA LEU A 73 -4.17 -23.74 15.25
C LEU A 73 -3.91 -25.10 14.58
N ASP A 74 -4.12 -26.19 15.32
CA ASP A 74 -3.88 -27.57 14.86
C ASP A 74 -5.17 -28.29 14.40
N ASP A 75 -6.30 -27.58 14.34
CA ASP A 75 -7.58 -28.17 13.95
C ASP A 75 -7.51 -28.70 12.50
N GLY A 76 -7.75 -30.01 12.34
CA GLY A 76 -7.78 -30.68 11.03
C GLY A 76 -6.43 -31.13 10.48
N ILE A 77 -5.34 -31.01 11.25
CA ILE A 77 -4.03 -31.59 10.93
C ILE A 77 -3.85 -32.90 11.71
N ALA A 78 -4.12 -34.03 11.04
CA ALA A 78 -3.83 -35.40 11.48
C ALA A 78 -3.20 -36.21 10.34
#